data_AF-A0A238JFH5-F1
#
_entry.id   AF-A0A238JFH5-F1
#
_cell.length_a   1.000
_cell.length_b   1.000
_cell.length_c   1.000
_cell.angle_alpha   90.00
_cell.angle_beta   90.00
_cell.angle_gamma   90.00
#
_symmetry.space_group_name_H-M   'P 1'
#
loop_
_entity.id
_entity.type
_entity.pdbx_description
1 polymer ?
#
loop_
_entity_poly.entity_id
_entity_poly.type
_entity_poly.pdbx_seq_one_letter_code
_entity_poly.pdbx_strand_id
1 'polypeptide(L)'
;MADGGYLEHKTVAGDRWDMLAWKYYGDASKQTILLEANRELYLEPIRVPDLILAPGITLKVPVLEAEQVALESDLPPWKRGGGGEP
;
A
#
# COMPACT_ATOMS: atom_id res chain seq x y z
N MET A 1 1.21 8.44 -23.01
CA MET A 1 2.21 7.99 -22.01
C MET A 1 1.40 7.82 -20.74
N ALA A 2 0.92 6.61 -20.48
CA ALA A 2 0.20 6.33 -19.25
C ALA A 2 1.25 6.37 -18.14
N ASP A 3 1.34 7.48 -17.44
CA ASP A 3 2.05 7.52 -16.16
C ASP A 3 1.20 6.67 -15.21
N GLY A 4 1.48 5.38 -15.19
CA GLY A 4 0.86 4.44 -14.27
C GLY A 4 1.22 4.89 -12.86
N GLY A 5 0.34 5.69 -12.25
CA GLY A 5 0.60 6.28 -10.94
C GLY A 5 0.81 5.19 -9.88
N TYR A 6 1.52 5.55 -8.82
CA TYR A 6 1.61 4.77 -7.60
C TYR A 6 1.04 5.57 -6.43
N LEU A 7 0.40 4.87 -5.50
CA LEU A 7 -0.03 5.43 -4.22
C LEU A 7 1.06 5.18 -3.18
N GLU A 8 1.31 6.16 -2.33
CA GLU A 8 2.22 5.99 -1.19
C GLU A 8 1.40 5.58 0.04
N HIS A 9 1.69 4.39 0.59
CA HIS A 9 1.11 3.92 1.84
C HIS A 9 2.14 3.94 2.95
N LYS A 10 1.83 4.59 4.08
CA LYS A 10 2.67 4.53 5.27
C LYS A 10 2.23 3.37 6.15
N THR A 11 3.09 2.38 6.34
CA THR A 11 2.81 1.21 7.16
C THR A 11 2.61 1.60 8.63
N VAL A 12 1.72 0.91 9.31
CA VAL A 12 1.50 1.00 10.75
C VAL A 12 1.78 -0.36 11.41
N ALA A 13 1.75 -0.40 12.73
CA ALA A 13 2.04 -1.63 13.46
C ALA A 13 0.97 -2.69 13.15
N GLY A 14 1.40 -3.84 12.64
CA GLY A 14 0.51 -4.93 12.24
C GLY A 14 0.06 -4.89 10.77
N ASP A 15 0.55 -3.93 9.97
CA ASP A 15 0.33 -3.97 8.52
C ASP A 15 0.94 -5.23 7.91
N ARG A 16 0.22 -5.85 6.96
CA ARG A 16 0.64 -7.05 6.26
C ARG A 16 0.45 -6.88 4.76
N TRP A 17 1.33 -7.47 3.97
CA TRP A 17 1.24 -7.40 2.51
C TRP A 17 -0.08 -7.92 1.94
N ASP A 18 -0.54 -9.06 2.45
CA ASP A 18 -1.81 -9.69 2.11
C ASP A 18 -3.01 -8.74 2.36
N MET A 19 -3.04 -8.09 3.53
CA MET A 19 -4.09 -7.12 3.89
C MET A 19 -4.04 -5.87 3.02
N LEU A 20 -2.85 -5.35 2.75
CA LEU A 20 -2.67 -4.20 1.86
C LEU A 20 -3.12 -4.55 0.44
N ALA A 21 -2.76 -5.71 -0.07
CA ALA A 21 -3.16 -6.15 -1.39
C ALA A 21 -4.68 -6.32 -1.49
N TRP A 22 -5.30 -6.92 -0.49
CA TRP A 22 -6.74 -7.01 -0.41
C TRP A 22 -7.41 -5.62 -0.33
N LYS A 23 -6.84 -4.69 0.45
CA LYS A 23 -7.34 -3.32 0.61
C LYS A 23 -7.25 -2.48 -0.68
N TYR A 24 -6.13 -2.58 -1.39
CA TYR A 24 -5.88 -1.77 -2.58
C TYR A 24 -6.39 -2.40 -3.87
N TYR A 25 -6.38 -3.73 -3.95
CA TYR A 25 -6.69 -4.46 -5.17
C TYR A 25 -7.87 -5.43 -5.06
N GLY A 26 -8.53 -5.50 -3.91
CA GLY A 26 -9.60 -6.47 -3.62
C GLY A 26 -9.12 -7.92 -3.55
N ASP A 27 -7.82 -8.17 -3.69
CA ASP A 27 -7.26 -9.51 -3.81
C ASP A 27 -5.92 -9.63 -3.06
N ALA A 28 -5.89 -10.54 -2.10
CA ALA A 28 -4.75 -10.76 -1.22
C ALA A 28 -3.56 -11.44 -1.94
N SER A 29 -3.82 -12.16 -3.04
CA SER A 29 -2.79 -12.77 -3.88
C SER A 29 -1.97 -11.73 -4.65
N LYS A 30 -2.51 -10.52 -4.86
CA LYS A 30 -1.78 -9.38 -5.45
C LYS A 30 -0.72 -8.77 -4.54
N GLN A 31 -0.48 -9.36 -3.36
CA GLN A 31 0.65 -8.96 -2.51
C GLN A 31 2.00 -9.07 -3.23
N THR A 32 2.16 -10.02 -4.15
CA THR A 32 3.37 -10.14 -4.98
C THR A 32 3.67 -8.86 -5.76
N ILE A 33 2.63 -8.18 -6.28
CA ILE A 33 2.78 -6.91 -6.99
C ILE A 33 3.34 -5.82 -6.07
N LEU A 34 2.82 -5.76 -4.83
CA LEU A 34 3.34 -4.84 -3.81
C LEU A 34 4.81 -5.15 -3.48
N LEU A 35 5.13 -6.43 -3.27
CA LEU A 35 6.51 -6.87 -3.00
C LEU A 35 7.46 -6.48 -4.14
N GLU A 36 7.05 -6.68 -5.40
CA GLU A 36 7.86 -6.36 -6.57
C GLU A 36 8.08 -4.86 -6.71
N ALA A 37 7.03 -4.05 -6.53
CA ALA A 37 7.12 -2.60 -6.57
C ALA A 37 7.98 -2.02 -5.45
N ASN A 38 8.08 -2.72 -4.32
CA ASN A 38 8.86 -2.31 -3.14
C ASN A 38 10.12 -3.15 -2.95
N ARG A 39 10.53 -3.91 -3.97
CA ARG A 39 11.73 -4.76 -3.88
C ARG A 39 12.98 -3.95 -3.56
N GLU A 40 13.01 -2.68 -3.96
CA GLU A 40 14.09 -1.75 -3.61
C GLU A 40 14.28 -1.56 -2.09
N LEU A 41 13.24 -1.74 -1.28
CA LEU A 41 13.32 -1.66 0.19
C LEU A 41 14.02 -2.89 0.79
N TYR A 42 14.06 -4.00 0.05
CA TYR A 42 14.67 -5.25 0.44
C TYR A 42 15.92 -5.46 -0.40
N LEU A 43 17.05 -4.92 0.07
CA LEU A 43 18.35 -5.01 -0.61
C LEU A 43 18.85 -6.45 -0.82
N GLU A 44 18.26 -7.43 -0.13
CA GLU A 44 18.65 -8.83 -0.16
C GLU A 44 17.71 -9.66 -1.07
N PRO A 45 18.17 -10.13 -2.24
CA PRO A 45 17.32 -10.80 -3.23
C PRO A 45 16.79 -12.18 -2.79
N ILE A 46 17.36 -12.76 -1.72
CA ILE A 46 17.00 -14.09 -1.20
C ILE A 46 16.18 -13.98 0.11
N ARG A 47 15.98 -12.76 0.63
CA ARG A 47 15.27 -12.58 1.90
C ARG A 47 13.76 -12.60 1.64
N VAL A 48 13.07 -13.52 2.30
CA VAL A 48 11.61 -13.51 2.36
C VAL A 48 11.22 -12.23 3.10
N PRO A 49 10.45 -11.30 2.48
CA PRO A 49 10.05 -10.09 3.18
C PRO A 49 9.19 -10.45 4.38
N ASP A 50 9.38 -9.70 5.46
CA ASP A 50 8.61 -9.90 6.68
C ASP A 50 7.11 -9.81 6.38
N LEU A 51 6.36 -10.81 6.84
CA LEU A 51 4.91 -10.89 6.65
C LEU A 51 4.19 -9.71 7.33
N ILE A 52 4.78 -9.23 8.42
CA ILE A 52 4.34 -8.07 9.19
C ILE A 52 5.34 -6.95 8.94
N LEU A 53 4.83 -5.85 8.40
CA LEU A 53 5.61 -4.67 8.08
C LEU A 53 5.88 -3.86 9.35
N ALA A 54 7.11 -3.37 9.48
CA ALA A 54 7.42 -2.43 10.54
C ALA A 54 6.65 -1.11 10.30
N PRO A 55 6.15 -0.45 11.35
CA PRO A 55 5.49 0.85 11.21
C PRO A 55 6.47 1.93 10.72
N GLY A 56 5.96 2.85 9.91
CA GLY A 56 6.70 4.03 9.45
C GLY A 56 7.43 3.87 8.11
N ILE A 57 7.28 2.73 7.44
CA ILE A 57 7.83 2.49 6.10
C ILE A 57 6.85 3.05 5.06
N THR A 58 7.36 3.75 4.05
CA THR A 58 6.54 4.19 2.90
C THR A 58 6.63 3.14 1.80
N LEU A 59 5.49 2.54 1.48
CA LEU A 59 5.33 1.57 0.40
C LEU A 59 4.74 2.23 -0.85
N LYS A 60 5.30 1.90 -2.00
CA LYS A 60 4.76 2.24 -3.32
C LYS A 60 3.74 1.19 -3.73
N VAL A 61 2.49 1.60 -3.91
CA VAL A 61 1.37 0.75 -4.32
C VAL A 61 1.04 1.11 -5.78
N PRO A 62 1.49 0.33 -6.78
CA PRO A 62 1.20 0.63 -8.17
C PRO A 62 -0.31 0.56 -8.45
N VAL A 63 -0.84 1.57 -9.13
CA VAL A 63 -2.25 1.61 -9.53
C VAL A 63 -2.41 0.78 -10.80
N LEU A 64 -3.19 -0.30 -10.70
CA LEU A 64 -3.54 -1.13 -11.84
C LEU A 64 -4.77 -0.50 -12.52
N GLU A 65 -4.68 -0.18 -13.82
CA GLU A 65 -5.72 0.56 -14.57
C GLU A 65 -7.12 -0.12 -14.60
N ALA A 66 -7.25 -1.35 -14.08
CA ALA A 66 -8.46 -2.16 -14.23
C ALA A 66 -9.41 -2.21 -13.03
N GLU A 67 -9.06 -1.71 -11.83
CA GLU A 67 -9.98 -1.77 -10.70
C GLU A 67 -9.85 -0.51 -9.85
N GLN A 68 -10.91 0.30 -9.90
CA GLN A 68 -11.02 1.46 -9.04
C GLN A 68 -10.99 0.97 -7.59
N VAL A 69 -9.88 1.30 -6.94
CA VAL A 69 -9.63 1.15 -5.51
C VAL A 69 -10.93 1.30 -4.71
N ALA A 70 -11.43 0.19 -4.17
CA ALA A 70 -12.47 0.20 -3.15
C ALA A 70 -11.87 0.74 -1.85
N LEU A 71 -11.57 2.04 -1.80
CA LEU A 71 -11.43 2.82 -0.57
C LEU A 71 -12.84 3.12 -0.05
N GLU A 72 -13.69 2.10 0.03
CA GLU A 72 -15.03 2.22 0.55
C GLU A 72 -15.03 1.65 1.97
N SER A 73 -15.24 2.54 2.93
CA SER A 73 -15.82 2.26 4.25
C SER A 73 -14.92 2.06 5.48
N ASP A 74 -13.63 2.45 5.49
CA ASP A 74 -12.92 2.65 6.77
C ASP A 74 -11.66 3.52 6.66
N LEU A 75 -11.80 4.77 6.20
CA LEU A 75 -10.73 5.74 6.36
C LEU A 75 -10.90 6.47 7.71
N PRO A 76 -9.93 6.35 8.64
CA PRO A 76 -9.98 7.06 9.91
C PRO A 76 -10.00 8.59 9.68
N PRO A 77 -10.60 9.35 10.62
CA PRO A 77 -11.09 10.71 10.40
C PRO A 77 -10.03 11.75 10.01
N TRP A 78 -8.74 11.47 10.25
CA TRP A 78 -7.62 12.36 9.97
C TRP A 78 -7.26 12.53 8.49
N LYS A 79 -7.97 11.84 7.57
CA LYS A 79 -7.79 11.98 6.10
C LYS A 79 -9.00 12.59 5.38
N ARG A 80 -10.01 13.10 6.11
CA ARG A 80 -11.01 14.01 5.53
C ARG A 80 -10.38 15.41 5.50
N GLY A 81 -10.36 16.08 4.34
CA GLY A 81 -9.53 17.25 4.02
C GLY A 81 -9.43 18.34 5.10
N GLY A 82 -8.28 19.01 5.12
CA GLY A 82 -7.97 20.06 6.08
C GLY A 82 -9.06 21.12 6.20
N GLY A 83 -9.46 21.39 7.44
CA GLY A 83 -10.08 22.64 7.84
C GLY A 83 -9.09 23.35 8.73
N GLY A 84 -8.51 24.43 8.23
CA GLY A 84 -7.92 25.42 9.10
C GLY A 84 -8.98 26.06 10.00
N GLU A 85 -8.45 26.72 11.03
CA GLU A 85 -9.02 27.85 11.76
C GLU A 85 -10.12 27.57 12.80
N PRO A 86 -10.29 28.48 13.79
CA PRO A 86 -9.63 29.79 13.99
C PRO A 86 -8.50 29.81 15.04
#